data_AF-A0A967TK84-F1
#
_entry.id   AF-A0A967TK84-F1
#
_cell.length_a   1.000
_cell.length_b   1.000
_cell.length_c   1.000
_cell.angle_alpha   90.00
_cell.angle_beta   90.00
_cell.angle_gamma   90.00
#
_symmetry.space_group_name_H-M   'P 1'
#
loop_
_entity.id
_entity.type
_entity.pdbx_description
1 polymer ?
#
loop_
_entity_poly.entity_id
_entity_poly.type
_entity_poly.pdbx_seq_one_letter_code
_entity_poly.pdbx_strand_id
1 'polypeptide(L)'
;MIEDKIFKLLSCAVSILLLTLSANAECPDIELAWVTEGLMNPESVVYHPTSNSLYVSNVNGSPTEKDGNGFISRISLDGELPELKWLAGLDDWKTLPH
;
A
#
# COMPACT_ATOMS: atom_id res chain seq x y z
N MET A 1 0.78 17.02 -59.53
CA MET A 1 1.15 18.34 -58.93
C MET A 1 0.21 18.77 -57.80
N ILE A 2 -1.12 18.77 -57.98
CA ILE A 2 -2.09 19.15 -56.92
C ILE A 2 -2.42 17.95 -56.01
N GLU A 3 -2.61 16.76 -56.57
CA GLU A 3 -2.94 15.53 -55.84
C GLU A 3 -1.82 15.09 -54.89
N ASP A 4 -0.56 15.22 -55.31
CA ASP A 4 0.62 14.90 -54.48
C ASP A 4 0.74 15.81 -53.24
N LYS A 5 0.28 17.07 -53.36
CA LYS A 5 0.26 18.02 -52.24
C LYS A 5 -0.84 17.66 -51.25
N ILE A 6 -2.00 17.23 -51.75
CA ILE A 6 -3.13 16.79 -50.94
C ILE A 6 -2.75 15.52 -50.15
N PHE A 7 -2.10 14.56 -50.80
CA PHE A 7 -1.67 13.32 -50.15
C PHE A 7 -0.63 13.56 -49.03
N LYS A 8 0.35 14.44 -49.27
CA LYS A 8 1.32 14.86 -48.24
C LYS A 8 0.66 15.61 -47.08
N LEU A 9 -0.30 16.48 -47.37
CA LEU A 9 -1.01 17.25 -46.36
C LEU A 9 -1.87 16.34 -45.46
N LEU A 10 -2.58 15.36 -46.05
CA LEU A 10 -3.34 14.35 -45.33
C LEU A 10 -2.43 13.45 -44.48
N SER A 11 -1.30 13.00 -45.03
CA SER A 11 -0.32 12.20 -44.30
C SER A 11 0.26 12.94 -43.08
N CYS A 12 0.56 14.24 -43.21
CA CYS A 12 0.96 15.09 -42.09
C CYS A 12 -0.16 15.23 -41.06
N ALA A 13 -1.40 15.49 -41.48
CA ALA A 13 -2.53 15.66 -40.56
C ALA A 13 -2.81 14.39 -39.75
N VAL A 14 -2.75 13.21 -40.37
CA VAL A 14 -2.90 11.91 -39.69
C VAL A 14 -1.76 11.66 -38.72
N SER A 15 -0.52 11.97 -39.12
CA SER A 15 0.66 11.84 -38.25
C SER A 15 0.57 12.76 -37.03
N ILE A 16 0.14 14.01 -37.22
CA ILE A 16 -0.07 14.99 -36.14
C ILE A 16 -1.17 14.51 -35.19
N LEU A 17 -2.27 13.98 -35.71
CA LEU A 17 -3.36 13.44 -34.89
C LEU A 17 -2.91 12.21 -34.08
N LEU A 18 -2.14 11.29 -34.67
CA LEU A 18 -1.56 10.14 -33.97
C LEU A 18 -0.58 10.54 -32.86
N LEU A 19 0.21 11.60 -33.08
CA LEU A 19 1.15 12.12 -32.08
C LEU A 19 0.45 12.72 -30.85
N THR A 20 -0.72 13.33 -31.03
CA THR A 20 -1.47 13.95 -29.92
C THR A 20 -2.15 12.95 -28.98
N LEU A 21 -2.44 11.73 -29.42
CA LEU A 21 -3.08 10.70 -28.57
C LEU A 21 -2.11 10.07 -27.55
N SER A 22 -0.80 10.11 -27.82
CA SER A 22 0.23 9.44 -26.99
C SER A 22 0.69 10.27 -25.79
N ALA A 23 0.14 11.47 -25.57
CA ALA A 23 0.65 12.46 -24.62
C ALA A 23 -0.19 12.63 -23.34
N ASN A 24 -0.98 11.62 -22.95
CA ASN A 24 -1.63 11.61 -21.64
C ASN A 24 -0.63 11.15 -20.57
N ALA A 25 0.15 12.08 -20.04
CA ALA A 25 0.86 11.88 -18.79
C ALA A 25 -0.13 12.11 -17.63
N GLU A 26 -0.85 11.06 -17.22
CA GLU A 26 -1.61 11.11 -15.98
C GLU A 26 -0.61 11.22 -14.82
N CYS A 27 -0.68 12.33 -14.08
CA CYS A 27 -0.02 12.42 -12.79
C CYS A 27 -0.78 11.47 -11.87
N PRO A 28 -0.14 10.44 -11.28
CA PRO A 28 -0.83 9.54 -10.38
C PRO A 28 -1.40 10.36 -9.22
N ASP A 29 -2.72 10.33 -9.08
CA ASP A 29 -3.40 10.93 -7.94
C ASP A 29 -3.30 9.93 -6.76
N ILE A 30 -2.86 10.42 -5.61
CA ILE A 30 -2.73 9.60 -4.41
C ILE A 30 -4.01 9.79 -3.62
N GLU A 31 -4.93 8.84 -3.77
CA GLU A 31 -6.15 8.79 -2.97
C GLU A 31 -5.94 7.94 -1.70
N LEU A 32 -6.56 8.37 -0.60
CA LEU A 32 -6.62 7.57 0.62
C LEU A 32 -7.48 6.33 0.37
N ALA A 33 -6.87 5.15 0.41
CA ALA A 33 -7.60 3.89 0.21
C ALA A 33 -8.55 3.59 1.38
N TRP A 34 -8.02 3.56 2.61
CA TRP A 34 -8.77 3.31 3.83
C TRP A 34 -7.94 3.63 5.07
N VAL A 35 -8.59 3.67 6.24
CA VAL A 35 -7.97 3.83 7.57
C VAL A 35 -8.53 2.76 8.49
N THR A 36 -7.66 2.05 9.21
CA THR A 36 -8.05 1.10 10.26
C THR A 36 -7.93 1.75 11.63
N GLU A 37 -9.02 1.76 12.39
CA GLU A 37 -9.04 2.22 13.78
C GLU A 37 -8.92 1.04 14.78
N GLY A 38 -8.70 1.35 16.07
CA GLY A 38 -8.72 0.35 17.14
C GLY A 38 -7.39 -0.37 17.44
N LEU A 39 -6.33 -0.07 16.69
CA LEU A 39 -4.97 -0.53 16.99
C LEU A 39 -4.43 0.12 18.27
N MET A 40 -3.46 -0.53 18.92
CA MET A 40 -2.84 -0.07 20.17
C MET A 40 -1.37 0.24 19.95
N ASN A 41 -1.06 1.54 19.80
CA ASN A 41 0.30 2.04 19.54
C ASN A 41 1.04 1.20 18.46
N PRO A 42 0.51 1.16 17.23
CA PRO A 42 1.08 0.33 16.17
C PRO A 42 2.47 0.84 15.77
N GLU A 43 3.42 -0.08 15.57
CA GLU A 43 4.81 0.27 15.24
C GLU A 43 5.24 -0.15 13.84
N SER A 44 4.83 -1.34 13.39
CA SER A 44 5.23 -1.89 12.11
C SER A 44 4.12 -2.72 11.47
N VAL A 45 4.19 -2.88 10.15
CA VAL A 45 3.23 -3.67 9.37
C VAL A 45 3.97 -4.53 8.34
N VAL A 46 3.50 -5.76 8.15
CA VAL A 46 3.97 -6.66 7.09
C VAL A 46 2.79 -7.29 6.36
N TYR A 47 2.88 -7.35 5.03
CA TYR A 47 1.93 -8.09 4.21
C TYR A 47 2.31 -9.56 4.13
N HIS A 48 1.34 -10.44 4.36
CA HIS A 48 1.52 -11.88 4.24
C HIS A 48 0.69 -12.43 3.06
N PRO A 49 1.33 -12.82 1.94
CA PRO A 49 0.62 -13.13 0.70
C PRO A 49 -0.25 -14.38 0.78
N THR A 50 0.14 -15.37 1.57
CA THR A 50 -0.63 -16.63 1.67
C THR A 50 -1.97 -16.45 2.39
N SER A 51 -2.03 -15.58 3.40
CA SER A 51 -3.28 -15.28 4.11
C SER A 51 -4.01 -14.05 3.56
N ASN A 52 -3.40 -13.33 2.61
CA ASN A 52 -3.92 -12.06 2.10
C ASN A 52 -4.25 -11.07 3.23
N SER A 53 -3.33 -10.93 4.19
CA SER A 53 -3.54 -10.12 5.39
C SER A 53 -2.33 -9.25 5.69
N LEU A 54 -2.56 -8.16 6.40
CA LEU A 54 -1.55 -7.35 7.04
C LEU A 54 -1.42 -7.77 8.50
N TYR A 55 -0.19 -7.94 8.97
CA TYR A 55 0.10 -8.18 10.38
C TYR A 55 0.77 -6.95 10.95
N VAL A 56 0.19 -6.41 12.02
CA VAL A 56 0.62 -5.16 12.66
C VAL A 56 1.13 -5.44 14.06
N SER A 57 2.33 -4.98 14.38
CA SER A 57 2.87 -5.03 15.73
C SER A 57 2.31 -3.89 16.58
N ASN A 58 1.86 -4.22 17.79
CA ASN A 58 1.26 -3.28 18.74
C ASN A 58 2.02 -3.33 20.06
N VAL A 59 2.25 -2.17 20.67
CA VAL A 59 2.78 -2.03 22.03
C VAL A 59 1.63 -1.70 22.97
N ASN A 60 1.52 -2.41 24.09
CA ASN A 60 0.52 -2.15 25.11
C ASN A 60 1.19 -1.69 26.40
N GLY A 61 1.47 -0.39 26.51
CA GLY A 61 2.18 0.19 27.66
C GLY A 61 3.19 1.27 27.24
N SER A 62 4.15 1.56 28.11
CA SER A 62 5.26 2.44 27.77
C SER A 62 6.21 1.74 26.77
N PRO A 63 6.69 2.40 25.70
CA PRO A 63 7.66 1.84 24.76
C PRO A 63 9.00 1.42 25.42
N THR A 64 9.25 1.89 26.63
CA THR A 64 10.48 1.63 27.39
C THR A 64 10.34 0.54 28.44
N GLU A 65 9.11 0.09 28.73
CA GLU A 65 8.84 -0.95 29.71
C GLU A 65 8.90 -2.34 29.06
N LYS A 66 9.54 -3.29 29.74
CA LYS A 66 9.61 -4.70 29.34
C LYS A 66 8.56 -5.48 30.11
N ASP A 67 7.32 -5.39 29.66
CA ASP A 67 6.16 -5.93 30.36
C ASP A 67 5.52 -7.13 29.66
N GLY A 68 6.04 -7.53 28.49
CA GLY A 68 5.56 -8.68 27.72
C GLY A 68 4.16 -8.52 27.13
N ASN A 69 3.64 -7.29 27.10
CA ASN A 69 2.26 -7.02 26.70
C ASN A 69 2.11 -6.76 25.20
N GLY A 70 3.19 -6.88 24.42
CA GLY A 70 3.18 -6.76 22.97
C GLY A 70 2.33 -7.84 22.29
N PHE A 71 1.70 -7.47 21.17
CA PHE A 71 0.88 -8.40 20.38
C PHE A 71 0.85 -8.03 18.90
N ILE A 72 0.45 -8.98 18.06
CA ILE A 72 0.21 -8.81 16.63
C ILE A 72 -1.29 -8.79 16.36
N SER A 73 -1.73 -7.80 15.59
CA SER A 73 -3.07 -7.74 15.00
C SER A 73 -3.07 -8.29 13.57
N ARG A 74 -4.19 -8.87 13.14
CA ARG A 74 -4.43 -9.20 11.73
C ARG A 74 -5.47 -8.24 11.14
N ILE A 75 -5.10 -7.60 10.04
CA ILE A 75 -5.95 -6.69 9.25
C ILE A 75 -6.12 -7.29 7.86
N SER A 76 -7.31 -7.16 7.27
CA SER A 76 -7.56 -7.51 5.87
C SER A 76 -7.08 -6.41 4.91
N LEU A 77 -7.02 -6.70 3.60
CA LEU A 77 -6.55 -5.71 2.61
C LEU A 77 -7.53 -4.56 2.33
N ASP A 78 -8.76 -4.68 2.80
CA ASP A 78 -9.80 -3.65 2.79
C ASP A 78 -9.86 -2.85 4.11
N GLY A 79 -8.92 -3.08 5.03
CA GLY A 79 -8.76 -2.28 6.24
C GLY A 79 -9.59 -2.73 7.44
N GLU A 80 -10.30 -3.86 7.36
CA GLU A 80 -11.01 -4.41 8.52
C GLU A 80 -10.02 -5.03 9.52
N LEU A 81 -10.36 -4.94 10.82
CA LEU A 81 -9.59 -5.50 11.93
C LEU A 81 -10.29 -6.74 12.50
N PRO A 82 -10.25 -7.90 11.83
CA PRO A 82 -10.93 -9.10 12.30
C PRO A 82 -10.36 -9.62 13.63
N GLU A 83 -9.07 -9.43 13.89
CA GLU A 83 -8.41 -9.94 15.09
C GLU A 83 -7.39 -8.92 15.62
N LEU A 84 -7.75 -8.20 16.68
CA LEU A 84 -6.84 -7.27 17.35
C LEU A 84 -5.65 -8.01 17.98
N LYS A 85 -5.88 -9.12 18.70
CA LYS A 85 -4.83 -9.91 19.37
C LYS A 85 -4.69 -11.30 18.74
N TRP A 86 -4.30 -11.35 17.47
CA TRP A 86 -4.08 -12.60 16.74
C TRP A 86 -2.95 -13.45 17.36
N LEU A 87 -1.86 -12.80 17.78
CA LEU A 87 -0.78 -13.42 18.55
C LEU A 87 -0.38 -12.48 19.69
N ALA A 88 -0.35 -12.97 20.93
CA ALA A 88 -0.09 -12.17 22.12
C ALA A 88 0.99 -12.80 23.00
N GLY A 89 1.40 -12.09 24.06
CA GLY A 89 2.47 -12.54 24.96
C GLY A 89 3.84 -12.49 24.30
N LEU A 90 4.02 -11.53 23.38
CA LEU A 90 5.30 -11.32 22.72
C LEU A 90 6.15 -10.44 23.63
N ASP A 91 7.02 -11.09 24.40
CA ASP A 91 8.18 -10.45 25.00
C ASP A 91 9.21 -10.13 23.91
N ASP A 92 9.90 -8.99 24.04
CA ASP A 92 11.09 -8.67 23.25
C ASP A 92 12.01 -9.91 23.33
N TRP A 93 12.26 -10.53 22.17
CA TRP A 93 12.99 -11.78 21.89
C TRP A 93 14.38 -11.93 22.57
N LYS A 94 14.77 -10.98 23.39
CA LYS A 94 16.03 -10.87 24.12
C LYS A 94 16.05 -11.54 25.49
N THR A 95 15.00 -12.25 25.91
CA THR A 95 14.97 -12.94 27.23
C THR A 95 14.69 -14.43 27.11
N LEU A 96 15.53 -15.15 26.38
CA LEU A 96 15.75 -16.57 26.69
C LEU A 96 16.74 -16.64 27.87
N PRO A 97 16.41 -17.34 28.97
CA PRO A 97 17.41 -17.61 30.01
C PRO A 97 18.45 -18.56 29.44
N HIS A 98 19.70 -18.12 29.41
CA HIS A 98 20.84 -19.03 29.50
C HIS A 98 20.99 -19.49 30.95
#